data_AF-A0A971Z5B9-F1
#
_entry.id   AF-A0A971Z5B9-F1
#
_cell.length_a   1.000
_cell.length_b   1.000
_cell.length_c   1.000
_cell.angle_alpha   90.00
_cell.angle_beta   90.00
_cell.angle_gamma   90.00
#
_symmetry.space_group_name_H-M   'P 1'
#
loop_
_entity.id
_entity.type
_entity.pdbx_description
1 polymer ?
#
loop_
_entity_poly.entity_id
_entity_poly.type
_entity_poly.pdbx_seq_one_letter_code
_entity_poly.pdbx_strand_id
1 'polypeptide(L)'
;QGHDLILEIDWQGAQQVRRALPQARSIFILPPSRAALQERLRNRDQDSEEVIASRMALATAEMSHYVEYDYIVINDDFQIALDELKAVLAGNRLTLARQQAVYKPLLAALLSD
;
A
#
# COMPACT_ATOMS: atom_id res chain seq x y z
N GLN A 1 9.98 -20.81 4.99
CA GLN A 1 8.89 -19.89 5.35
C GLN A 1 8.80 -18.83 4.27
N GLY A 2 7.62 -18.54 3.74
CA GLY A 2 7.44 -17.43 2.81
C GLY A 2 7.25 -16.14 3.61
N HIS A 3 8.16 -15.18 3.46
CA HIS A 3 8.02 -13.86 4.05
C HIS A 3 7.33 -12.93 3.05
N ASP A 4 6.48 -12.03 3.55
CA ASP A 4 5.99 -10.93 2.74
C ASP A 4 7.02 -9.79 2.79
N LEU A 5 7.31 -9.21 1.63
CA LEU A 5 8.21 -8.06 1.51
C LEU A 5 7.36 -6.80 1.32
N ILE A 6 7.58 -5.81 2.17
CA ILE A 6 6.99 -4.48 2.03
C ILE A 6 8.05 -3.58 1.42
N LEU A 7 7.69 -2.90 0.34
CA LEU A 7 8.53 -1.91 -0.33
C LEU A 7 7.88 -0.53 -0.15
N GLU A 8 8.59 0.38 0.52
CA GLU A 8 8.22 1.79 0.61
C GLU A 8 8.96 2.54 -0.49
N ILE A 9 8.24 2.87 -1.57
CA ILE A 9 8.78 3.51 -2.78
C ILE A 9 7.77 4.52 -3.33
N ASP A 10 8.24 5.46 -4.14
CA ASP A 10 7.41 6.44 -4.83
C ASP A 10 6.61 5.81 -6.00
N TRP A 11 5.79 6.62 -6.68
CA TRP A 11 4.97 6.14 -7.80
C TRP A 11 5.81 5.61 -8.98
N GLN A 12 7.00 6.17 -9.23
CA GLN A 12 7.88 5.73 -10.31
C GLN A 12 8.48 4.35 -10.00
N GLY A 13 8.92 4.15 -8.76
CA GLY A 13 9.35 2.85 -8.24
C GLY A 13 8.22 1.83 -8.29
N ALA A 14 7.01 2.22 -7.85
CA ALA A 14 5.84 1.35 -7.88
C ALA A 14 5.50 0.87 -9.30
N GLN A 15 5.56 1.76 -10.30
CA GLN A 15 5.40 1.37 -11.71
C GLN A 15 6.45 0.37 -12.17
N GLN A 16 7.72 0.54 -11.78
CA GLN A 16 8.80 -0.39 -12.14
C GLN A 16 8.57 -1.77 -11.51
N VAL A 17 8.23 -1.81 -10.21
CA VAL A 17 7.93 -3.06 -9.50
C VAL A 17 6.75 -3.77 -10.14
N ARG A 18 5.68 -3.05 -10.49
CA ARG A 18 4.50 -3.62 -11.16
C ARG A 18 4.84 -4.26 -12.50
N ARG A 19 5.74 -3.65 -13.28
CA ARG A 19 6.20 -4.23 -14.56
C ARG A 19 7.06 -5.47 -14.35
N ALA A 20 7.95 -5.45 -13.36
CA ALA A 20 8.87 -6.56 -13.08
C ALA A 20 8.20 -7.75 -12.35
N LEU A 21 7.20 -7.47 -11.50
CA LEU A 21 6.49 -8.41 -10.65
C LEU A 21 4.98 -8.14 -10.72
N PRO A 22 4.27 -8.57 -11.78
CA PRO A 22 2.84 -8.31 -11.95
C PRO A 22 1.94 -8.88 -10.85
N GLN A 23 2.44 -9.85 -10.08
CA GLN A 23 1.77 -10.43 -8.91
C GLN A 23 1.91 -9.59 -7.64
N ALA A 24 2.78 -8.57 -7.65
CA ALA A 24 2.90 -7.65 -6.52
C ALA A 24 1.59 -6.90 -6.31
N ARG A 25 1.19 -6.72 -5.05
CA ARG A 25 0.06 -5.88 -4.68
C ARG A 25 0.56 -4.53 -4.21
N SER A 26 -0.10 -3.50 -4.70
CA SER A 26 0.24 -2.10 -4.46
C SER A 26 -0.85 -1.44 -3.63
N ILE A 27 -0.43 -0.75 -2.56
CA ILE A 27 -1.33 -0.05 -1.63
C ILE A 27 -0.93 1.41 -1.60
N PHE A 28 -1.88 2.30 -1.86
CA PHE A 28 -1.68 3.74 -1.74
C PHE A 28 -2.32 4.26 -0.46
N ILE A 29 -1.60 5.06 0.33
CA ILE A 29 -2.11 5.62 1.58
C ILE A 29 -2.37 7.10 1.38
N LEU A 30 -3.63 7.51 1.54
CA LEU A 30 -4.06 8.90 1.40
C LEU A 30 -4.37 9.54 2.75
N PRO A 31 -4.12 10.84 2.92
CA PRO A 31 -4.70 11.62 4.01
C PRO A 31 -6.21 11.81 3.79
N PRO A 32 -7.00 12.07 4.86
CA PRO A 32 -8.44 12.31 4.73
C PRO A 32 -8.77 13.64 4.04
N SER A 33 -7.82 14.57 4.04
CA SER A 33 -7.98 15.88 3.42
C SER A 33 -6.63 16.53 3.11
N ARG A 34 -6.65 17.56 2.26
CA ARG A 34 -5.46 18.40 2.00
C ARG A 34 -5.02 19.16 3.25
N ALA A 35 -5.95 19.57 4.10
CA ALA A 35 -5.64 20.25 5.35
C ALA A 35 -4.88 19.33 6.31
N ALA A 36 -5.32 18.08 6.45
CA ALA A 36 -4.62 17.07 7.27
C ALA A 36 -3.22 16.76 6.73
N LEU A 37 -3.05 16.71 5.41
CA LEU A 37 -1.72 16.56 4.79
C LEU A 37 -0.79 17.73 5.14
N GLN A 38 -1.29 18.96 5.01
CA GLN A 38 -0.52 20.17 5.32
C GLN A 38 -0.13 20.21 6.80
N GLU A 39 -1.04 19.86 7.69
CA GLU A 39 -0.77 19.75 9.14
C GLU A 39 0.30 18.70 9.43
N ARG A 40 0.24 17.52 8.78
CA ARG A 40 1.27 16.48 8.91
C ARG A 40 2.64 16.94 8.42
N LEU A 41 2.70 17.67 7.30
CA LEU A 41 3.96 18.22 6.78
C LEU A 41 4.55 19.26 7.74
N ARG A 42 3.71 20.14 8.29
CA ARG A 42 4.09 21.13 9.31
C ARG A 42 4.58 20.51 10.61
N ASN A 43 3.97 19.41 11.03
CA ASN A 43 4.34 18.73 12.27
C ASN A 43 5.59 17.86 12.13
N ARG A 44 5.96 17.48 10.91
CA ARG A 44 7.10 16.58 10.64
C ARG A 44 8.43 17.33 10.51
N ASP A 45 8.41 18.58 10.06
CA ASP A 45 9.60 19.41 9.89
C ASP A 45 9.33 20.85 10.38
N GLN A 46 10.35 21.54 10.94
CA GLN A 46 10.34 22.99 11.18
C GLN A 46 10.56 23.78 9.86
N ASP A 47 9.93 23.32 8.79
CA ASP A 47 10.09 23.86 7.44
C ASP A 47 9.42 25.22 7.32
N SER A 48 9.99 26.09 6.47
CA SER A 48 9.34 27.37 6.14
C SER A 48 8.06 27.16 5.32
N GLU A 49 7.17 28.15 5.33
CA GLU A 49 5.90 28.08 4.60
C GLU A 49 6.12 27.85 3.08
N GLU A 50 7.21 28.36 2.50
CA GLU A 50 7.57 28.13 1.09
C GLU A 50 7.90 26.65 0.82
N VAL A 51 8.59 25.98 1.75
CA VAL A 51 8.93 24.56 1.62
C VAL A 51 7.67 23.71 1.74
N ILE A 52 6.78 24.04 2.67
CA ILE A 52 5.50 23.35 2.84
C ILE A 52 4.63 23.48 1.58
N ALA A 53 4.56 24.67 0.98
CA ALA A 53 3.81 24.88 -0.26
C ALA A 53 4.34 24.03 -1.42
N SER A 54 5.68 23.96 -1.58
CA SER A 54 6.33 23.12 -2.59
C SER A 54 6.04 21.62 -2.37
N ARG A 55 6.17 21.14 -1.13
CA ARG A 55 5.87 19.74 -0.77
C ARG A 55 4.39 19.40 -0.96
N MET A 56 3.48 20.32 -0.64
CA MET A 56 2.04 20.15 -0.88
C MET A 56 1.72 20.02 -2.38
N ALA A 57 2.39 20.80 -3.23
CA ALA A 57 2.23 20.69 -4.68
C ALA A 57 2.73 19.34 -5.19
N LEU A 58 3.92 18.90 -4.73
CA LEU A 58 4.47 17.59 -5.07
C LEU A 58 3.53 16.45 -4.64
N ALA A 59 3.09 16.46 -3.38
CA ALA A 59 2.19 15.45 -2.86
C ALA A 59 0.85 15.42 -3.62
N THR A 60 0.34 16.57 -4.06
CA THR A 60 -0.87 16.61 -4.90
C THR A 60 -0.64 15.97 -6.27
N ALA A 61 0.52 16.20 -6.89
CA ALA A 61 0.88 15.56 -8.15
C ALA A 61 1.04 14.03 -7.97
N GLU A 62 1.72 13.60 -6.91
CA GLU A 62 1.88 12.17 -6.60
C GLU A 62 0.55 11.48 -6.32
N MET A 63 -0.35 12.13 -5.57
CA MET A 63 -1.67 11.59 -5.28
C MET A 63 -2.49 11.34 -6.55
N SER A 64 -2.26 12.06 -7.66
CA SER A 64 -3.00 11.83 -8.91
C SER A 64 -2.75 10.45 -9.53
N HIS A 65 -1.65 9.78 -9.17
CA HIS A 65 -1.30 8.43 -9.63
C HIS A 65 -1.99 7.30 -8.85
N TYR A 66 -2.89 7.61 -7.90
CA TYR A 66 -3.59 6.61 -7.09
C TYR A 66 -4.34 5.56 -7.93
N VAL A 67 -4.81 5.94 -9.12
CA VAL A 67 -5.57 5.07 -10.04
C VAL A 67 -4.78 3.86 -10.51
N GLU A 68 -3.46 3.90 -10.34
CA GLU A 68 -2.55 2.83 -10.72
C GLU A 68 -2.35 1.81 -9.58
N TYR A 69 -3.00 1.92 -8.43
CA TYR A 69 -2.81 1.03 -7.28
C TYR A 69 -3.94 0.00 -7.15
N ASP A 70 -3.67 -1.13 -6.49
CA ASP A 70 -4.68 -2.18 -6.25
C ASP A 70 -5.61 -1.83 -5.07
N TYR A 71 -5.08 -1.11 -4.08
CA TYR A 71 -5.79 -0.71 -2.87
C TYR A 71 -5.51 0.74 -2.51
N ILE A 72 -6.50 1.39 -1.91
CA ILE A 72 -6.37 2.71 -1.28
C ILE A 72 -6.74 2.56 0.19
N VAL A 73 -5.93 3.13 1.07
CA VAL A 73 -6.20 3.23 2.51
C VAL A 73 -6.25 4.71 2.88
N ILE A 74 -7.34 5.15 3.51
CA ILE A 74 -7.46 6.53 3.99
C ILE A 74 -6.96 6.56 5.43
N ASN A 75 -5.80 7.17 5.64
CA ASN A 75 -5.22 7.33 6.97
C ASN A 75 -5.79 8.57 7.65
N ASP A 76 -7.05 8.51 8.09
CA ASP A 76 -7.69 9.51 8.97
C ASP A 76 -7.39 9.18 10.44
N ASP A 77 -7.83 7.99 10.86
CA ASP A 77 -7.49 7.37 12.13
C ASP A 77 -6.40 6.30 11.92
N PHE A 78 -5.33 6.40 12.72
CA PHE A 78 -4.18 5.50 12.58
C PHE A 78 -4.53 4.03 12.84
N GLN A 79 -5.40 3.76 13.82
CA GLN A 79 -5.74 2.40 14.20
C GLN A 79 -6.62 1.74 13.11
N ILE A 80 -7.58 2.48 12.57
CA ILE A 80 -8.40 2.03 11.44
C ILE A 80 -7.51 1.73 10.23
N ALA A 81 -6.65 2.67 9.83
CA ALA A 81 -5.77 2.51 8.69
C ALA A 81 -4.79 1.33 8.85
N LEU A 82 -4.28 1.12 10.06
CA LEU A 82 -3.43 -0.02 10.39
C LEU A 82 -4.18 -1.35 10.24
N ASP A 83 -5.43 -1.40 10.70
CA ASP A 83 -6.24 -2.62 10.62
C ASP A 83 -6.68 -2.92 9.18
N GLU A 84 -6.95 -1.89 8.37
CA GLU A 84 -7.15 -2.02 6.92
C GLU A 84 -5.90 -2.56 6.22
N LEU A 85 -4.70 -2.04 6.53
CA LEU A 85 -3.45 -2.56 5.99
C LEU A 85 -3.22 -4.03 6.35
N LYS A 86 -3.46 -4.41 7.61
CA LYS A 86 -3.40 -5.82 8.03
C LYS A 86 -4.40 -6.68 7.27
N ALA A 87 -5.61 -6.17 7.04
CA ALA A 87 -6.64 -6.88 6.30
C ALA A 87 -6.24 -7.12 4.84
N VAL A 88 -5.63 -6.14 4.17
CA VAL A 88 -5.10 -6.31 2.82
C VAL A 88 -4.01 -7.40 2.79
N LEU A 89 -3.08 -7.39 3.74
CA LEU A 89 -2.03 -8.41 3.83
C LEU A 89 -2.62 -9.81 4.09
N ALA A 90 -3.58 -9.92 5.01
CA ALA A 90 -4.26 -11.16 5.32
C ALA A 90 -5.05 -11.68 4.11
N GLY A 91 -5.80 -10.81 3.42
CA GLY A 91 -6.54 -11.14 2.21
C GLY A 91 -5.62 -11.63 1.09
N ASN A 92 -4.47 -10.98 0.89
CA ASN A 92 -3.49 -11.39 -0.12
C ASN A 92 -2.91 -12.80 0.16
N ARG A 93 -2.72 -13.15 1.44
CA ARG A 93 -2.27 -14.49 1.86
C ARG A 93 -3.30 -15.58 1.56
N LEU A 94 -4.58 -15.23 1.57
CA LEU A 94 -5.70 -16.15 1.36
C LEU A 94 -6.12 -16.32 -0.11
N THR A 95 -5.42 -15.68 -1.04
CA THR A 95 -5.67 -15.86 -2.48
C THR A 95 -5.53 -17.33 -2.89
N LEU A 96 -6.40 -17.79 -3.81
CA LEU A 96 -6.41 -19.19 -4.26
C LEU A 96 -5.02 -19.65 -4.74
N ALA A 97 -4.36 -18.86 -5.58
CA ALA A 97 -3.04 -19.17 -6.11
C ALA A 97 -2.01 -19.42 -4.99
N ARG A 98 -2.03 -18.60 -3.94
CA ARG A 98 -1.11 -18.76 -2.80
C ARG A 98 -1.48 -19.95 -1.94
N GLN A 99 -2.76 -20.12 -1.61
CA GLN A 99 -3.23 -21.25 -0.81
C GLN A 99 -2.98 -22.59 -1.51
N GLN A 100 -3.15 -22.68 -2.83
CA GLN A 100 -2.80 -23.87 -3.62
C GLN A 100 -1.31 -24.19 -3.56
N ALA A 101 -0.44 -23.17 -3.66
CA ALA A 101 1.00 -23.37 -3.57
C ALA A 101 1.43 -23.84 -2.17
N VAL A 102 0.87 -23.25 -1.11
CA VAL A 102 1.22 -23.58 0.29
C VAL A 102 0.66 -24.94 0.71
N TYR A 103 -0.60 -25.21 0.42
CA TYR A 103 -1.31 -26.40 0.90
C TYR A 103 -1.42 -27.51 -0.17
N LYS A 104 -0.56 -27.50 -1.19
CA LYS A 104 -0.58 -28.48 -2.30
C LYS A 104 -0.72 -29.94 -1.83
N PRO A 105 0.05 -30.43 -0.83
CA PRO A 105 -0.08 -31.82 -0.37
C PRO A 105 -1.42 -32.10 0.32
N LEU A 106 -1.88 -31.16 1.15
CA LEU A 106 -3.17 -31.28 1.85
C LEU A 106 -4.33 -31.30 0.86
N LEU A 107 -4.32 -30.39 -0.12
CA LEU A 107 -5.36 -30.33 -1.14
C LEU A 107 -5.38 -31.59 -2.00
N ALA A 108 -4.20 -32.15 -2.35
CA ALA A 108 -4.13 -33.43 -3.06
C ALA A 108 -4.72 -34.59 -2.24
N ALA A 109 -4.39 -34.67 -0.94
CA ALA A 109 -4.89 -35.72 -0.06
C ALA A 109 -6.41 -35.64 0.18
N LEU A 110 -6.97 -34.43 0.23
CA LEU A 110 -8.42 -34.22 0.36
C LEU A 110 -9.21 -34.59 -0.91
N LEU A 111 -8.52 -34.71 -2.05
CA LEU A 111 -9.11 -35.01 -3.36
C LEU A 111 -8.76 -36.40 -3.88
N SER A 112 -7.95 -37.17 -3.14
CA SER A 112 -7.70 -38.59 -3.42
C SER A 112 -8.75 -39.44 -2.71
N ASP A 113 -9.37 -40.37 -3.44
CA ASP A 113 -10.32 -41.37 -2.93
C ASP A 113 -9.73 -42.27 -1.83
#